data_AF-X1LCC3-F1
#
_entry.id   AF-X1LCC3-F1
#
_cell.length_a   1.000
_cell.length_b   1.000
_cell.length_c   1.000
_cell.angle_alpha   90.00
_cell.angle_beta   90.00
_cell.angle_gamma   90.00
#
_symmetry.space_group_name_H-M   'P 1'
#
loop_
_entity.id
_entity.type
_entity.pdbx_description
1 polymer ?
#
loop_
_entity_poly.entity_id
_entity_poly.type
_entity_poly.pdbx_seq_one_letter_code
_entity_poly.pdbx_strand_id
1 'polypeptide(L)'
;LGGLPKIKVHCSVLAIEGLRSAIENYEERHGLVKEKKPTTVETVRKRLKKVMNPMAGLDLVRTNLVQDIEVKAGTVRVVIDLPATHQFASAIKEEITEKIEPLWDVKEVVVEFMA
;
A
#
# COMPACT_ATOMS: atom_id res chain seq x y z
N LEU A 1 32.29 -23.94 -9.03
CA LEU A 1 32.08 -22.50 -8.76
C LEU A 1 32.60 -21.70 -9.96
N GLY A 2 31.77 -21.55 -11.01
CA GLY A 2 32.12 -20.86 -12.25
C GLY A 2 31.13 -19.72 -12.48
N GLY A 3 31.62 -18.49 -12.35
CA GLY A 3 30.81 -17.26 -12.28
C GLY A 3 29.94 -17.02 -13.51
N LEU A 4 28.63 -16.96 -13.28
CA LEU A 4 27.67 -16.47 -14.25
C LEU A 4 27.90 -14.95 -14.47
N PRO A 5 27.88 -14.46 -15.72
CA PRO A 5 28.08 -13.04 -16.02
C PRO A 5 26.98 -12.19 -15.37
N LYS A 6 27.37 -11.07 -14.72
CA LYS A 6 26.51 -10.18 -13.90
C LYS A 6 25.17 -9.79 -14.56
N ILE A 7 25.13 -9.72 -15.90
CA ILE A 7 23.93 -9.33 -16.67
C ILE A 7 22.86 -10.44 -16.76
N LYS A 8 23.24 -11.73 -16.71
CA LYS A 8 22.30 -12.87 -16.72
C LYS A 8 21.77 -13.24 -15.34
N VAL A 9 22.15 -12.50 -14.29
CA VAL A 9 21.63 -12.68 -12.93
C VAL A 9 20.31 -11.91 -12.77
N HIS A 10 20.19 -10.76 -13.43
CA HIS A 10 19.03 -9.87 -13.39
C HIS A 10 17.73 -10.54 -13.87
N CYS A 11 17.73 -11.25 -15.01
CA CYS A 11 16.49 -11.85 -15.53
C CYS A 11 16.00 -13.02 -14.66
N SER A 12 16.94 -13.79 -14.09
CA SER A 12 16.61 -14.92 -13.21
C SER A 12 16.12 -14.44 -11.85
N VAL A 13 16.71 -13.38 -11.30
CA VAL A 13 16.23 -12.76 -10.04
C VAL A 13 14.83 -12.17 -10.24
N LEU A 14 14.60 -11.42 -11.32
CA LEU A 14 13.28 -10.86 -11.63
C LEU A 14 12.22 -11.95 -11.85
N ALA A 15 12.56 -13.06 -12.50
CA ALA A 15 11.65 -14.18 -12.69
C ALA A 15 11.27 -14.84 -11.36
N ILE A 16 12.22 -15.00 -10.44
CA ILE A 16 11.97 -15.56 -9.10
C ILE A 16 11.11 -14.59 -8.26
N GLU A 17 11.38 -13.29 -8.32
CA GLU A 17 10.58 -12.27 -7.61
C GLU A 17 9.14 -12.19 -8.14
N GLY A 18 8.97 -12.31 -9.47
CA GLY A 18 7.65 -12.36 -10.10
C GLY A 18 6.84 -13.58 -9.69
N LEU A 19 7.46 -14.77 -9.69
CA LEU A 19 6.83 -16.02 -9.22
C LEU A 19 6.44 -15.95 -7.74
N ARG A 20 7.31 -15.43 -6.87
CA ARG A 20 6.99 -15.24 -5.44
C ARG A 20 5.84 -14.27 -5.24
N SER A 21 5.83 -13.14 -5.95
CA SER A 21 4.74 -12.17 -5.89
C SER A 21 3.42 -12.74 -6.41
N ALA A 22 3.45 -13.62 -7.42
CA ALA A 22 2.26 -14.27 -7.94
C ALA A 22 1.67 -15.27 -6.93
N ILE A 23 2.53 -16.03 -6.24
CA ILE A 23 2.12 -16.96 -5.17
C ILE A 23 1.52 -16.19 -3.99
N GLU A 24 2.20 -15.14 -3.50
CA GLU A 24 1.68 -14.30 -2.40
C GLU A 24 0.32 -13.69 -2.75
N ASN A 25 0.15 -13.12 -3.95
CA ASN A 25 -1.14 -12.58 -4.38
C ASN A 25 -2.23 -13.65 -4.49
N TYR A 26 -1.88 -14.88 -4.89
CA TYR A 26 -2.85 -15.99 -4.97
C TYR A 26 -3.30 -16.43 -3.58
N GLU A 27 -2.36 -16.54 -2.63
CA GLU A 27 -2.63 -16.89 -1.23
C GLU A 27 -3.46 -15.81 -0.52
N GLU A 28 -3.17 -14.53 -0.75
CA GLU A 28 -3.95 -13.39 -0.25
C GLU A 28 -5.39 -13.39 -0.79
N ARG A 29 -5.59 -13.67 -2.09
CA ARG A 29 -6.93 -13.68 -2.71
C ARG A 29 -7.80 -14.86 -2.30
N HIS A 30 -7.19 -16.00 -1.98
CA HIS A 30 -7.91 -17.24 -1.64
C HIS A 30 -7.97 -17.49 -0.12
N GLY A 31 -7.54 -16.52 0.71
CA GLY A 31 -7.60 -16.63 2.17
C GLY A 31 -6.70 -17.73 2.75
N LEU A 32 -5.72 -18.21 1.98
CA LEU A 32 -4.76 -19.26 2.36
C LEU A 32 -3.57 -18.70 3.14
N VAL A 33 -3.58 -17.40 3.48
CA VAL A 33 -2.55 -16.74 4.27
C VAL A 33 -2.47 -17.42 5.65
N LYS A 34 -1.45 -18.26 5.81
CA LYS A 34 -1.21 -19.04 7.04
C LYS A 34 -0.85 -18.18 8.25
N GLU A 35 -0.39 -16.95 8.02
CA GLU A 35 -0.01 -16.01 9.07
C GLU A 35 -0.95 -14.79 9.06
N LYS A 36 -1.90 -14.73 9.99
CA LYS A 36 -2.68 -13.53 10.27
C LYS A 36 -1.78 -12.47 10.90
N LYS A 37 -0.94 -11.82 10.08
CA LYS A 37 -0.05 -10.74 10.54
C LYS A 37 -0.90 -9.51 10.82
N PRO A 38 -0.73 -8.88 12.00
CA PRO A 38 -1.40 -7.62 12.29
C PRO A 38 -0.99 -6.56 11.26
N THR A 39 -1.93 -5.70 10.88
CA THR A 39 -1.69 -4.57 10.01
C THR A 39 -0.67 -3.66 10.67
N THR A 40 0.46 -3.47 9.98
CA THR A 40 1.51 -2.54 10.38
C THR A 40 1.46 -1.30 9.49
N VAL A 41 2.11 -0.23 9.94
CA VAL A 41 2.28 1.01 9.16
C VAL A 41 2.89 0.73 7.79
N GLU A 42 3.82 -0.22 7.70
CA GLU A 42 4.43 -0.62 6.42
C GLU A 42 3.44 -1.26 5.45
N THR A 43 2.52 -2.09 5.94
CA THR A 43 1.45 -2.68 5.15
C THR A 43 0.52 -1.61 4.60
N VAL A 44 0.10 -0.66 5.45
CA VAL A 44 -0.72 0.48 5.03
C VAL A 44 0.01 1.31 3.99
N ARG A 45 1.30 1.63 4.21
CA ARG A 45 2.12 2.36 3.25
C ARG A 45 2.26 1.63 1.92
N LYS A 46 2.40 0.30 1.91
CA LYS A 46 2.45 -0.51 0.69
C LYS A 46 1.11 -0.50 -0.06
N ARG A 47 -0.02 -0.42 0.65
CA ARG A 47 -1.36 -0.25 0.04
C ARG A 47 -1.53 1.15 -0.55
N LEU A 48 -1.11 2.19 0.17
CA LEU A 48 -1.19 3.60 -0.28
C LEU A 48 -0.32 3.87 -1.53
N LYS A 49 0.76 3.12 -1.75
CA LYS A 49 1.54 3.19 -3.01
C LYS A 49 0.73 2.79 -4.26
N LYS A 50 -0.40 2.11 -4.10
CA LYS A 50 -1.30 1.77 -5.21
C LYS A 50 -2.38 2.83 -5.45
N VAL A 51 -2.53 3.77 -4.52
CA VAL A 51 -3.49 4.86 -4.61
C VAL A 51 -2.88 5.99 -5.43
N MET A 52 -3.57 6.38 -6.50
CA MET A 52 -3.05 7.37 -7.43
C MET A 52 -3.30 8.78 -6.92
N ASN A 53 -2.30 9.65 -7.03
CA ASN A 53 -2.48 11.10 -6.88
C ASN A 53 -2.94 11.69 -8.22
N PRO A 54 -4.22 12.08 -8.38
CA PRO A 54 -4.73 12.65 -9.63
C PRO A 54 -4.08 13.99 -10.00
N MET A 55 -3.44 14.69 -9.07
CA MET A 55 -2.79 15.99 -9.34
C MET A 55 -1.43 15.82 -10.02
N ALA A 56 -0.68 14.78 -9.65
CA ALA A 56 0.69 14.57 -10.09
C ALA A 56 0.87 13.35 -11.01
N GLY A 57 -0.17 12.50 -11.14
CA GLY A 57 -0.11 11.26 -11.92
C GLY A 57 0.81 10.19 -11.34
N LEU A 58 1.21 10.33 -10.08
CA LEU A 58 2.10 9.43 -9.33
C LEU A 58 1.40 8.94 -8.06
N ASP A 59 1.94 7.97 -7.33
CA ASP A 59 1.29 7.49 -6.10
C ASP A 59 1.40 8.48 -4.92
N LEU A 60 0.46 8.39 -3.97
CA LEU A 60 0.38 9.27 -2.80
C LEU A 60 1.66 9.26 -1.95
N VAL A 61 2.37 8.13 -1.91
CA VAL A 61 3.60 7.97 -1.12
C VAL A 61 4.79 8.62 -1.84
N ARG A 62 4.91 8.48 -3.16
CA ARG A 62 5.96 9.14 -3.95
C ARG A 62 5.80 10.64 -4.03
N THR A 63 4.56 11.11 -4.00
CA THR A 63 4.24 12.55 -4.04
C THR A 63 4.40 13.22 -2.68
N ASN A 64 4.81 12.48 -1.64
CA ASN A 64 4.89 12.94 -0.25
C ASN A 64 3.58 13.57 0.25
N LEU A 65 2.44 13.17 -0.32
CA LEU A 65 1.12 13.67 0.10
C LEU A 65 0.69 13.04 1.43
N VAL A 66 1.21 11.86 1.76
CA VAL A 66 0.96 11.20 3.05
C VAL A 66 1.98 11.72 4.07
N GLN A 67 1.49 12.46 5.07
CA GLN A 67 2.32 13.03 6.13
C GLN A 67 2.56 12.05 7.26
N ASP A 68 1.50 11.38 7.70
CA ASP A 68 1.59 10.43 8.80
C ASP A 68 0.63 9.26 8.62
N ILE A 69 1.03 8.13 9.19
CA ILE A 69 0.26 6.89 9.17
C ILE A 69 0.37 6.26 10.57
N GLU A 70 -0.76 6.19 11.26
CA GLU A 70 -0.85 5.51 12.55
C GLU A 70 -1.75 4.28 12.44
N VAL A 71 -1.32 3.17 13.05
CA VAL A 71 -2.15 1.97 13.20
C VAL A 71 -2.23 1.61 14.67
N LYS A 72 -3.44 1.67 15.24
CA LYS A 72 -3.69 1.40 16.66
C LYS A 72 -4.92 0.52 16.83
N ALA A 73 -4.74 -0.69 17.37
CA ALA A 73 -5.82 -1.59 17.79
C ALA A 73 -6.95 -1.83 16.75
N GLY A 74 -6.61 -1.83 15.46
CA GLY A 74 -7.55 -1.99 14.35
C GLY A 74 -8.10 -0.69 13.75
N THR A 75 -7.73 0.47 14.29
CA THR A 75 -7.98 1.77 13.67
C THR A 75 -6.76 2.22 12.89
N VAL A 76 -6.95 2.55 11.62
CA VAL A 76 -5.91 3.11 10.74
C VAL A 76 -6.19 4.59 10.53
N ARG A 77 -5.28 5.45 10.99
CA ARG A 77 -5.34 6.89 10.78
C ARG A 77 -4.30 7.29 9.73
N VAL A 78 -4.74 8.00 8.70
CA VAL A 78 -3.89 8.49 7.62
C VAL A 78 -4.05 10.00 7.53
N VAL A 79 -2.95 10.74 7.64
CA VAL A 79 -2.91 12.19 7.51
C VAL A 79 -2.42 12.56 6.11
N ILE A 80 -3.23 13.32 5.40
CA ILE A 80 -2.98 13.76 4.03
C ILE A 80 -2.69 15.26 4.00
N ASP A 81 -1.59 15.65 3.36
CA ASP A 81 -1.18 17.02 3.06
C ASP A 81 -1.96 17.59 1.89
N LEU A 82 -3.27 17.71 2.07
CA LEU A 82 -4.17 18.28 1.09
C LEU A 82 -5.34 18.95 1.81
N PRO A 83 -5.75 20.16 1.41
CA PRO A 83 -6.94 20.80 1.97
C PRO A 83 -8.18 19.92 1.78
N ALA A 84 -9.02 19.84 2.82
CA ALA A 84 -10.31 19.14 2.74
C ALA A 84 -11.26 19.75 1.68
N THR A 85 -11.03 21.00 1.28
CA THR A 85 -11.76 21.72 0.23
C THR A 85 -11.29 21.38 -1.18
N HIS A 86 -10.22 20.60 -1.34
CA HIS A 86 -9.69 20.25 -2.64
C HIS A 86 -10.64 19.31 -3.39
N GLN A 87 -10.79 19.51 -4.70
CA GLN A 87 -11.70 18.72 -5.55
C GLN A 87 -11.45 17.20 -5.52
N PHE A 88 -10.22 16.79 -5.21
CA PHE A 88 -9.81 15.38 -5.12
C PHE A 88 -9.81 14.82 -3.70
N ALA A 89 -10.11 15.61 -2.67
CA ALA A 89 -10.08 15.15 -1.28
C ALA A 89 -11.04 13.97 -1.05
N SER A 90 -12.28 14.08 -1.55
CA SER A 90 -13.27 13.00 -1.44
C SER A 90 -12.83 11.74 -2.18
N ALA A 91 -12.33 11.86 -3.42
CA ALA A 91 -11.87 10.73 -4.21
C ALA A 91 -10.68 10.00 -3.55
N ILE A 92 -9.71 10.76 -3.04
CA ILE A 92 -8.55 10.21 -2.32
C ILE A 92 -9.01 9.51 -1.04
N LYS A 93 -9.94 10.12 -0.27
CA LYS A 93 -10.50 9.49 0.93
C LYS A 93 -11.17 8.16 0.63
N GLU A 94 -12.01 8.11 -0.40
CA GLU A 94 -12.71 6.89 -0.82
C GLU A 94 -11.72 5.81 -1.25
N GLU A 95 -10.74 6.16 -2.10
CA GLU A 95 -9.75 5.21 -2.60
C GLU A 95 -8.87 4.64 -1.46
N ILE A 96 -8.46 5.48 -0.50
CA ILE A 96 -7.74 5.05 0.69
C ILE A 96 -8.60 4.08 1.51
N THR A 97 -9.86 4.43 1.74
CA THR A 97 -10.80 3.60 2.51
C THR A 97 -10.99 2.24 1.85
N GLU A 98 -11.27 2.21 0.55
CA GLU A 98 -11.47 0.99 -0.24
C GLU A 98 -10.25 0.05 -0.20
N LYS A 99 -9.03 0.60 -0.11
CA LYS A 99 -7.81 -0.22 -0.06
C LYS A 99 -7.44 -0.74 1.33
N ILE A 100 -7.88 -0.05 2.38
CA ILE A 100 -7.53 -0.36 3.77
C ILE A 100 -8.65 -1.15 4.47
N GLU A 101 -9.91 -0.85 4.19
CA GLU A 101 -11.08 -1.52 4.78
C GLU A 101 -11.11 -3.05 4.61
N PRO A 102 -10.66 -3.64 3.48
CA PRO A 102 -10.64 -5.10 3.33
C PRO A 102 -9.57 -5.83 4.18
N LEU A 103 -8.76 -5.11 4.95
CA LEU A 103 -7.78 -5.73 5.84
C LEU A 103 -8.51 -6.40 7.02
N TRP A 104 -8.16 -7.66 7.29
CA TRP A 104 -8.90 -8.53 8.20
C TRP A 104 -8.97 -8.05 9.67
N ASP A 105 -8.05 -7.19 10.09
CA ASP A 105 -7.93 -6.65 11.44
C ASP A 105 -8.29 -5.16 11.53
N VAL A 106 -8.70 -4.55 10.42
CA VAL A 106 -9.13 -3.15 10.39
C VAL A 106 -10.62 -3.06 10.74
N LYS A 107 -10.92 -2.23 11.74
CA LYS A 107 -12.27 -1.90 12.21
C LYS A 107 -12.72 -0.53 11.72
N GLU A 108 -11.78 0.39 11.60
CA GLU A 108 -12.07 1.79 11.28
C GLU A 108 -10.91 2.42 10.50
N VAL A 109 -11.25 3.22 9.50
CA VAL A 109 -10.29 3.99 8.71
C VAL A 109 -10.62 5.47 8.86
N VAL A 110 -9.68 6.22 9.42
CA VAL A 110 -9.78 7.67 9.65
C VAL A 110 -8.82 8.37 8.69
N VAL A 111 -9.36 9.13 7.75
CA VAL A 111 -8.58 9.95 6.83
C VAL A 111 -8.72 11.41 7.25
N GLU A 112 -7.60 12.02 7.65
CA GLU A 112 -7.52 13.42 8.03
C GLU A 112 -6.80 14.22 6.95
N PHE A 113 -7.32 15.41 6.69
CA PHE A 113 -6.79 16.35 5.72
C PHE A 113 -6.22 17.56 6.46
N MET A 114 -5.00 17.97 6.13
CA MET A 114 -4.43 19.21 6.66
C MET A 114 -5.07 20.42 5.96
N ALA A 115 -5.35 21.46 6.74
CA ALA A 115 -5.99 22.70 6.27
C ALA A 115 -4.97 23.68 5.68
#